data_AF-A0A2E0PTL5-F1
#
_entry.id   AF-A0A2E0PTL5-F1
#
_cell.length_a   1.000
_cell.length_b   1.000
_cell.length_c   1.000
_cell.angle_alpha   90.00
_cell.angle_beta   90.00
_cell.angle_gamma   90.00
#
_symmetry.space_group_name_H-M   'P 1'
#
loop_
_entity.id
_entity.type
_entity.pdbx_description
1 polymer ?
#
loop_
_entity_poly.entity_id
_entity_poly.type
_entity_poly.pdbx_seq_one_letter_code
_entity_poly.pdbx_strand_id
1 'polypeptide(L)' 'MTATIKTISEIEKMRVAGRLAAEVLEMIGPRVKSGVTTEQLDQICHDY' A
#
# COMPACT_ATOMS: atom_id res chain seq x y z
N MET A 1 -14.88 -17.79 12.19
CA MET A 1 -14.84 -16.81 11.08
C MET A 1 -14.97 -17.57 9.78
N THR A 2 -15.95 -17.24 8.94
CA THR A 2 -16.08 -17.77 7.57
C THR A 2 -15.50 -16.75 6.60
N ALA A 3 -14.69 -17.22 5.65
CA ALA A 3 -14.12 -16.37 4.61
C ALA A 3 -15.17 -16.09 3.54
N THR A 4 -15.25 -14.83 3.08
CA THR A 4 -16.07 -14.48 1.93
C THR A 4 -15.36 -14.86 0.64
N ILE A 5 -15.97 -15.72 -0.17
CA ILE A 5 -15.46 -16.06 -1.50
C ILE A 5 -15.70 -14.88 -2.44
N LYS A 6 -14.63 -14.37 -3.05
CA LYS A 6 -14.66 -13.22 -3.94
C LYS A 6 -15.08 -13.61 -5.36
N THR A 7 -15.88 -12.76 -5.97
CA THR A 7 -16.18 -12.82 -7.40
C THR A 7 -14.94 -12.46 -8.23
N ILE A 8 -14.94 -12.86 -9.51
CA ILE A 8 -13.84 -12.50 -10.44
C ILE A 8 -13.65 -10.98 -10.51
N SER A 9 -14.74 -10.20 -10.58
CA SER A 9 -14.69 -8.74 -10.61
C SER A 9 -14.05 -8.13 -9.35
N GLU A 10 -14.35 -8.67 -8.17
CA GLU A 10 -13.69 -8.23 -6.93
C GLU A 10 -12.19 -8.55 -6.96
N ILE A 11 -11.81 -9.74 -7.43
CA ILE A 11 -10.40 -10.14 -7.54
C ILE A 11 -9.63 -9.22 -8.49
N GLU A 12 -10.19 -8.86 -9.64
CA GLU A 12 -9.52 -7.93 -10.56
C GLU A 12 -9.29 -6.55 -9.92
N LYS A 13 -10.28 -6.03 -9.18
CA LYS A 13 -10.11 -4.78 -8.42
C LYS A 13 -9.02 -4.90 -7.36
N MET A 14 -8.98 -6.03 -6.65
CA MET A 14 -7.96 -6.31 -5.63
C MET A 14 -6.56 -6.39 -6.25
N ARG A 15 -6.39 -6.94 -7.46
CA ARG A 15 -5.10 -6.97 -8.15
C ARG A 15 -4.59 -5.56 -8.48
N VAL A 16 -5.49 -4.68 -8.94
CA VAL A 16 -5.13 -3.28 -9.20
C VAL A 16 -4.75 -2.58 -7.90
N ALA A 17 -5.57 -2.70 -6.86
CA ALA A 17 -5.30 -2.10 -5.55
C ALA A 17 -3.98 -2.61 -4.95
N GLY A 18 -3.71 -3.91 -5.03
CA GLY A 18 -2.48 -4.52 -4.53
C GLY A 18 -1.23 -4.04 -5.28
N ARG A 19 -1.32 -3.85 -6.60
CA ARG A 19 -0.22 -3.29 -7.38
C ARG A 19 0.08 -1.84 -6.98
N LEU A 20 -0.95 -1.00 -6.87
CA LEU A 20 -0.79 0.40 -6.42
C LEU A 20 -0.19 0.46 -5.02
N ALA A 21 -0.63 -0.41 -4.10
CA ALA A 21 -0.06 -0.49 -2.77
C ALA A 21 1.42 -0.93 -2.80
N ALA A 22 1.80 -1.83 -3.69
CA ALA A 22 3.20 -2.24 -3.85
C ALA A 22 4.07 -1.09 -4.37
N GLU A 23 3.57 -0.28 -5.30
CA GLU A 23 4.28 0.91 -5.82
C GLU A 23 4.58 1.93 -4.70
N VAL A 24 3.62 2.17 -3.80
CA VAL A 24 3.83 3.02 -2.60
C VAL A 24 4.94 2.43 -1.70
N LEU A 25 4.94 1.11 -1.50
CA LEU A 25 5.94 0.43 -0.66
C LEU A 25 7.35 0.49 -1.25
N GLU A 26 7.48 0.31 -2.56
CA GLU A 26 8.75 0.47 -3.28
C GLU A 26 9.25 1.91 -3.20
N MET A 27 8.35 2.88 -3.32
CA MET A 27 8.65 4.31 -3.20
C MET A 27 9.11 4.68 -1.78
N ILE A 28 8.43 4.21 -0.73
CA ILE A 28 8.72 4.64 0.65
C ILE A 28 9.96 3.92 1.23
N GLY A 29 10.27 2.70 0.78
CA GLY A 29 11.36 1.88 1.33
C GLY A 29 12.70 2.62 1.49
N PRO A 30 13.22 3.31 0.47
CA PRO A 30 14.47 4.08 0.57
C PRO A 30 14.42 5.27 1.54
N ARG A 31 13.24 5.71 1.99
CA ARG A 31 13.05 6.86 2.89
C ARG A 31 13.00 6.47 4.36
N VAL A 32 12.85 5.19 4.67
CA VAL A 32 12.90 4.67 6.04
C VAL A 32 14.35 4.71 6.54
N LYS A 33 14.69 5.77 7.28
CA LYS A 33 16.03 6.00 7.83
C LYS A 33 15.94 6.53 9.26
N SER A 34 16.98 6.29 10.05
CA SER A 34 17.07 6.83 11.41
C SER A 34 16.91 8.36 11.40
N GLY A 35 16.11 8.87 12.33
CA GLY A 35 15.81 10.30 12.44
C GLY A 35 14.61 10.79 11.60
N VAL A 36 14.04 9.94 10.74
CA VAL A 36 12.76 10.23 10.06
C VAL A 36 11.60 9.75 10.93
N THR A 37 10.59 10.59 11.15
CA THR A 37 9.41 10.22 11.94
C THR A 37 8.40 9.44 11.09
N THR A 38 7.55 8.66 11.73
CA THR A 38 6.47 7.94 11.03
C THR A 38 5.44 8.89 10.41
N GLU A 39 5.21 10.06 10.99
CA GLU A 39 4.32 11.09 10.44
C GLU A 39 4.90 11.70 9.15
N GLN A 40 6.22 11.89 9.07
CA GLN A 40 6.86 12.31 7.82
C GLN A 40 6.73 11.24 6.73
N LEU A 41 6.90 9.96 7.09
CA LEU A 41 6.69 8.86 6.14
C LEU A 41 5.23 8.76 5.69
N ASP A 42 4.29 8.95 6.61
CA ASP A 42 2.84 8.94 6.34
C ASP A 42 2.45 10.05 5.36
N GLN A 43 2.94 11.27 5.57
CA GLN A 43 2.69 12.39 4.66
C GLN A 43 3.24 12.10 3.25
N ILE A 44 4.43 11.51 3.15
CA ILE A 44 5.00 11.14 1.84
C ILE A 44 4.16 10.07 1.15
N CYS A 45 3.65 9.09 1.90
CA CYS A 45 2.73 8.08 1.36
C CYS A 45 1.38 8.68 0.95
N HIS A 46 0.90 9.70 1.66
CA HIS A 46 -0.36 10.38 1.36
C HIS A 46 -0.27 11.24 0.09
N ASP A 47 0.89 11.89 -0.13
CA ASP A 47 1.11 12.78 -1.26
C ASP A 47 1.44 12.04 -2.58
N TYR A 48 1.72 10.73 -2.52
CA TYR A 48 2.10 9.88 -3.66
C TYR A 48 0.90 9.12 -4.22
#